data_AF-A0A9W4ICI9-F1
#
_entry.id   AF-A0A9W4ICI9-F1
#
_cell.length_a   1.000
_cell.length_b   1.000
_cell.length_c   1.000
_cell.angle_alpha   90.00
_cell.angle_beta   90.00
_cell.angle_gamma   90.00
#
_symmetry.space_group_name_H-M   'P 1'
#
loop_
_entity.id
_entity.type
_entity.pdbx_description
1 polymer ?
#
loop_
_entity_poly.entity_id
_entity_poly.type
_entity_poly.pdbx_seq_one_letter_code
_entity_poly.pdbx_strand_id
1 'polypeptide(L)'
;MSGISNELSDDLGIPFDTGDSKSTSSNTPQQQPSDGLECAIQTLYEGPPKCPCCKNWVEQYPQDLGESVEEQAVIKQKAFIKRMRKGHDEGRPLILDSIVVQSTSLKETLGEVFEGYKGITPSLQKVVFRSPCRPFYHRWGAFTEIVERQKRDNDEAAAYSVLLYDELKKELGDVMSEIKDHLHHGVITYNLLWALFEPGALIVAPEGEQERFYIVESCHYNPGNRYITIIVNFVDWDGKGFGYAKSIVNIPQYDGTQSLTSLSAYPARLHPAQDEARAKAINRGREFQRLCGFQYKAYSGSVWTRIGGRDFERNIDGRVIVDALSYFNANPHERPSLSGLGSDSIAPKIDLNEDHHFENIWGAGTARTQMYEGRIPERDPERIRHINVQNAESLVEMKDAEPCK
;
A
#
# COMPACT_ATOMS: atom_id res chain seq x y z
N MET A 1 8.62 -18.42 67.33
CA MET A 1 7.23 -18.54 66.86
C MET A 1 7.30 -18.87 65.37
N SER A 2 7.62 -20.13 65.04
CA SER A 2 6.71 -21.29 64.86
C SER A 2 6.11 -21.29 63.45
N GLY A 3 6.32 -22.24 62.55
CA GLY A 3 7.04 -23.51 62.58
C GLY A 3 6.35 -24.51 61.62
N ILE A 4 7.15 -25.12 60.72
CA ILE A 4 7.19 -26.56 60.34
C ILE A 4 5.91 -27.17 59.69
N SER A 5 5.87 -27.51 58.40
CA SER A 5 6.39 -28.69 57.62
C SER A 5 5.47 -29.94 57.58
N ASN A 6 5.52 -30.64 56.42
CA ASN A 6 5.15 -32.06 56.11
C ASN A 6 3.67 -32.46 56.11
N GLU A 7 3.18 -33.56 55.49
CA GLU A 7 3.50 -34.51 54.39
C GLU A 7 2.15 -35.26 54.11
N LEU A 8 1.87 -35.77 52.90
CA LEU A 8 1.64 -37.20 52.55
C LEU A 8 1.24 -38.13 53.72
N SER A 9 0.32 -39.10 53.67
CA SER A 9 -0.30 -39.93 52.62
C SER A 9 -1.38 -40.85 53.26
N ASP A 10 -2.03 -41.71 52.44
CA ASP A 10 -2.70 -42.98 52.78
C ASP A 10 -4.09 -42.91 53.47
N ASP A 11 -5.05 -43.83 53.37
CA ASP A 11 -5.09 -45.19 52.82
C ASP A 11 -6.55 -45.66 52.62
N LEU A 12 -6.72 -46.62 51.70
CA LEU A 12 -7.70 -47.73 51.58
C LEU A 12 -9.02 -47.80 52.39
N GLY A 13 -10.10 -48.22 51.71
CA GLY A 13 -10.72 -49.52 52.07
C GLY A 13 -12.27 -49.69 52.17
N ILE A 14 -12.89 -50.13 51.06
CA ILE A 14 -13.88 -51.26 50.89
C ILE A 14 -15.24 -51.29 51.69
N PRO A 15 -16.18 -52.24 51.45
CA PRO A 15 -17.50 -52.04 50.80
C PRO A 15 -18.72 -52.46 51.66
N PHE A 16 -19.94 -52.43 51.11
CA PHE A 16 -21.15 -53.26 51.38
C PHE A 16 -22.40 -52.47 50.92
N ASP A 17 -23.53 -52.99 50.44
CA ASP A 17 -24.00 -54.29 49.94
C ASP A 17 -25.42 -54.05 49.39
N THR A 18 -25.87 -55.04 48.62
CA THR A 18 -27.14 -55.30 47.94
C THR A 18 -28.46 -54.67 48.42
N GLY A 19 -29.38 -54.50 47.47
CA GLY A 19 -30.81 -54.44 47.77
C GLY A 19 -31.70 -54.05 46.59
N ASP A 20 -32.06 -55.02 45.75
CA ASP A 20 -33.13 -54.94 44.74
C ASP A 20 -34.48 -54.49 45.33
N SER A 21 -35.23 -53.68 44.59
CA SER A 21 -36.71 -53.61 44.67
C SER A 21 -37.31 -52.95 43.43
N LYS A 22 -38.09 -53.72 42.68
CA LYS A 22 -38.87 -53.29 41.51
C LYS A 22 -40.15 -52.54 41.93
N SER A 23 -40.43 -51.51 41.11
CA SER A 23 -41.73 -51.05 40.59
C SER A 23 -42.80 -50.52 41.54
N THR A 24 -43.09 -49.21 41.42
CA THR A 24 -44.45 -48.74 41.08
C THR A 24 -44.36 -47.46 40.24
N SER A 25 -45.06 -47.46 39.11
CA SER A 25 -45.18 -46.38 38.13
C SER A 25 -45.99 -45.19 38.64
N SER A 26 -45.51 -43.96 38.38
CA SER A 26 -46.39 -42.80 38.23
C SER A 26 -45.97 -41.98 37.00
N ASN A 27 -46.92 -41.86 36.06
CA ASN A 27 -46.84 -41.03 34.87
C ASN A 27 -46.44 -39.60 35.24
N THR A 28 -45.32 -39.12 34.69
CA THR A 28 -44.97 -37.70 34.68
C THR A 28 -45.02 -37.20 33.23
N PRO A 29 -45.64 -36.04 32.93
CA PRO A 29 -45.79 -35.55 31.57
C PRO A 29 -44.41 -35.36 30.94
N GLN A 30 -44.20 -35.82 29.70
CA GLN A 30 -43.04 -35.41 28.90
C GLN A 30 -43.14 -33.91 28.66
N GLN A 31 -42.54 -33.12 29.57
CA GLN A 31 -42.29 -31.70 29.33
C GLN A 31 -41.31 -31.62 28.17
N GLN A 32 -41.75 -31.03 27.06
CA GLN A 32 -40.81 -30.59 26.03
C GLN A 32 -39.80 -29.65 26.70
N PRO A 33 -38.48 -29.86 26.53
CA PRO A 33 -37.49 -28.96 27.07
C PRO A 33 -37.77 -27.56 26.52
N SER A 34 -37.95 -26.56 27.39
CA SER A 34 -38.14 -25.19 26.93
C SER A 34 -36.81 -24.67 26.40
N ASP A 35 -36.84 -24.13 25.19
CA ASP A 35 -35.66 -23.61 24.50
C ASP A 35 -34.95 -22.52 25.36
N GLY A 36 -33.62 -22.58 25.44
CA GLY A 36 -32.80 -21.52 26.05
C GLY A 36 -32.65 -21.56 27.58
N LEU A 37 -32.83 -22.72 28.23
CA LEU A 37 -32.61 -22.88 29.68
C LEU A 37 -31.14 -22.91 30.12
N GLU A 38 -30.22 -23.23 29.20
CA GLU A 38 -28.78 -23.33 29.48
C GLU A 38 -28.06 -22.03 29.14
N CYS A 39 -27.35 -21.44 30.11
CA CYS A 39 -26.47 -20.29 29.88
C CYS A 39 -25.14 -20.78 29.28
N ALA A 40 -25.17 -21.32 28.06
CA ALA A 40 -24.04 -21.87 27.35
C ALA A 40 -24.08 -21.50 25.86
N ILE A 41 -22.90 -21.42 25.23
CA ILE A 41 -22.78 -21.18 23.79
C ILE A 41 -22.64 -22.52 23.08
N GLN A 42 -23.59 -22.85 22.21
CA GLN A 42 -23.43 -23.94 21.23
C GLN A 42 -22.89 -23.36 19.93
N THR A 43 -21.72 -23.82 19.49
CA THR A 43 -21.13 -23.44 18.19
C THR A 43 -21.49 -24.49 17.15
N LEU A 44 -21.93 -24.05 15.97
CA LEU A 44 -22.18 -24.89 14.80
C LEU A 44 -21.35 -24.37 13.62
N TYR A 45 -20.89 -25.29 12.77
CA TYR A 45 -20.07 -25.02 11.60
C TYR A 45 -20.84 -25.34 10.31
N GLU A 46 -20.43 -24.75 9.19
CA GLU A 46 -21.01 -25.09 7.88
C GLU A 46 -20.54 -26.49 7.47
N GLY A 47 -21.49 -27.41 7.34
CA GLY A 47 -21.27 -28.77 6.89
C GLY A 47 -21.56 -28.94 5.40
N PRO A 48 -21.34 -30.15 4.84
CA PRO A 48 -21.56 -30.42 3.42
C PRO A 48 -22.97 -30.00 2.95
N PRO A 49 -23.10 -29.37 1.77
CA PRO A 49 -24.38 -28.85 1.30
C PRO A 49 -25.33 -30.01 1.00
N LYS A 50 -26.53 -29.95 1.60
CA LYS A 50 -27.61 -30.91 1.31
C LYS A 50 -28.40 -30.55 0.05
N CYS A 51 -28.36 -29.27 -0.35
CA CYS A 51 -28.90 -28.78 -1.61
C CYS A 51 -28.17 -27.48 -2.04
N PRO A 52 -28.33 -27.02 -3.30
CA PRO A 52 -27.60 -25.84 -3.82
C PRO A 52 -27.96 -24.50 -3.18
N CYS A 53 -29.04 -24.41 -2.41
CA CYS A 53 -29.58 -23.15 -1.88
C CYS A 53 -29.56 -23.03 -0.35
N CYS A 54 -29.28 -24.10 0.40
CA CYS A 54 -29.35 -24.08 1.86
C CYS A 54 -28.00 -24.41 2.51
N LYS A 55 -27.63 -23.61 3.52
CA LYS A 55 -26.52 -23.92 4.42
C LYS A 55 -26.93 -25.00 5.41
N ASN A 56 -26.09 -26.01 5.57
CA ASN A 56 -26.30 -27.09 6.52
C ASN A 56 -25.36 -26.86 7.72
N TRP A 57 -25.89 -26.86 8.93
CA TRP A 57 -25.10 -26.63 10.16
C TRP A 57 -24.80 -27.95 10.86
N VAL A 58 -23.55 -28.15 11.28
CA VAL A 58 -23.06 -29.35 11.97
C VAL A 58 -22.29 -28.96 13.23
N GLU A 59 -22.24 -29.84 14.23
CA GLU A 59 -21.49 -29.58 15.47
C GLU A 59 -19.99 -29.84 15.30
N GLN A 60 -19.60 -30.72 14.38
CA GLN A 60 -18.21 -31.09 14.17
C GLN A 60 -17.48 -30.01 13.36
N TYR A 61 -16.28 -29.64 13.83
CA TYR A 61 -15.38 -28.78 13.07
C TYR A 61 -15.02 -29.45 11.73
N PRO A 62 -15.07 -28.73 10.59
CA PRO A 62 -14.76 -29.31 9.28
C PRO A 62 -13.33 -29.88 9.27
N GLN A 63 -13.20 -31.18 8.96
CA GLN A 63 -11.91 -31.89 9.01
C GLN A 63 -10.96 -31.50 7.87
N ASP A 64 -11.49 -30.91 6.80
CA ASP A 64 -10.76 -30.34 5.67
C ASP A 64 -10.07 -29.01 6.01
N LEU A 65 -10.47 -28.36 7.11
CA LEU A 65 -9.82 -27.18 7.67
C LEU A 65 -8.76 -27.57 8.72
N GLY A 66 -7.90 -28.56 8.41
CA GLY A 66 -6.78 -28.92 9.28
C GLY A 66 -5.88 -27.73 9.63
N GLU A 67 -5.05 -27.86 10.68
CA GLU A 67 -4.02 -26.85 10.98
C GLU A 67 -3.28 -26.48 9.70
N SER A 68 -3.14 -25.17 9.48
CA SER A 68 -2.38 -24.68 8.33
C SER A 68 -1.04 -25.41 8.32
N VAL A 69 -0.60 -25.90 7.17
CA VAL A 69 0.69 -26.60 7.06
C VAL A 69 1.81 -25.74 7.67
N GLU A 70 1.67 -24.41 7.62
CA GLU A 70 2.60 -23.44 8.22
C GLU A 70 2.63 -23.42 9.76
N GLU A 71 1.62 -23.98 10.43
CA GLU A 71 1.51 -24.01 11.89
C GLU A 71 2.24 -25.19 12.54
N GLN A 72 2.63 -26.18 11.73
CA GLN A 72 3.40 -27.34 12.15
C GLN A 72 4.76 -26.92 12.74
N ALA A 73 5.14 -27.54 13.86
CA ALA A 73 6.35 -27.18 14.61
C ALA A 73 7.64 -27.23 13.77
N VAL A 74 7.74 -28.19 12.84
CA VAL A 74 8.90 -28.34 11.94
C VAL A 74 9.04 -27.15 10.98
N ILE A 75 7.92 -26.56 10.57
CA ILE A 75 7.90 -25.42 9.65
C ILE A 75 8.16 -24.11 10.40
N LYS A 76 7.62 -23.96 11.63
CA LYS A 76 7.93 -22.82 12.51
C LYS A 76 9.42 -22.72 12.90
N GLN A 77 10.17 -23.82 12.83
CA GLN A 77 11.62 -23.84 13.09
C GLN A 77 12.46 -23.32 11.91
N LYS A 78 11.88 -23.06 10.74
CA LYS A 78 12.61 -22.55 9.58
C LYS A 78 12.88 -21.06 9.72
N ALA A 79 13.94 -20.59 9.07
CA ALA A 79 14.30 -19.17 9.08
C ALA A 79 13.25 -18.32 8.33
N PHE A 80 12.78 -18.83 7.19
CA PHE A 80 11.69 -18.29 6.39
C PHE A 80 11.02 -19.40 5.58
N ILE A 81 9.78 -19.15 5.16
CA ILE A 81 9.01 -20.01 4.24
C ILE A 81 9.00 -19.35 2.86
N LYS A 82 9.31 -20.15 1.83
CA LYS A 82 9.15 -19.76 0.42
C LYS A 82 7.83 -20.33 -0.10
N ARG A 83 6.87 -19.47 -0.44
CA ARG A 83 5.62 -19.87 -1.09
C ARG A 83 5.79 -19.81 -2.60
N MET A 84 5.44 -20.90 -3.27
CA MET A 84 5.45 -21.00 -4.73
C MET A 84 4.01 -21.14 -5.23
N ARG A 85 3.69 -20.47 -6.33
CA ARG A 85 2.41 -20.65 -7.05
C ARG A 85 2.67 -21.19 -8.45
N LYS A 86 1.62 -21.76 -9.05
CA LYS A 86 1.68 -22.21 -10.45
C LYS A 86 1.89 -21.00 -11.36
N GLY A 87 2.89 -21.08 -12.22
CA GLY A 87 3.06 -20.13 -13.31
C GLY A 87 2.03 -20.39 -14.39
N HIS A 88 1.49 -19.32 -14.97
CA HIS A 88 0.57 -19.40 -16.10
C HIS A 88 1.26 -19.16 -17.45
N ASP A 89 2.55 -18.81 -17.43
CA ASP A 89 3.38 -18.60 -18.61
C ASP A 89 4.23 -19.84 -18.91
N GLU A 90 4.47 -20.13 -20.19
CA GLU A 90 5.16 -21.34 -20.68
C GLU A 90 6.62 -21.48 -20.19
N GLY A 91 7.21 -20.45 -19.58
CA GLY A 91 8.62 -20.41 -19.19
C GLY A 91 8.96 -20.93 -17.79
N ARG A 92 8.05 -20.85 -16.81
CA ARG A 92 8.30 -21.34 -15.44
C ARG A 92 7.03 -21.96 -14.85
N PRO A 93 6.97 -23.29 -14.63
CA PRO A 93 5.77 -23.93 -14.08
C PRO A 93 5.49 -23.51 -12.63
N LEU A 94 6.52 -23.08 -11.90
CA LEU A 94 6.42 -22.53 -10.55
C LEU A 94 7.10 -21.17 -10.50
N ILE A 95 6.42 -20.20 -9.88
CA ILE A 95 6.93 -18.86 -9.65
C ILE A 95 6.79 -18.52 -8.17
N LEU A 96 7.72 -17.70 -7.66
CA LEU A 96 7.64 -17.20 -6.29
C LEU A 96 6.34 -16.43 -6.10
N ASP A 97 5.59 -16.79 -5.07
CA ASP A 97 4.43 -16.06 -4.61
C ASP A 97 4.85 -15.06 -3.52
N SER A 98 5.44 -15.57 -2.45
CA SER A 98 5.83 -14.76 -1.29
C SER A 98 6.90 -15.44 -0.42
N ILE A 99 7.62 -14.62 0.35
CA ILE A 99 8.58 -15.06 1.38
C ILE A 99 8.06 -14.64 2.74
N VAL A 100 7.90 -15.60 3.64
CA VAL A 100 7.44 -15.39 5.02
C VAL A 100 8.61 -15.51 5.97
N VAL A 101 9.03 -14.42 6.59
CA VAL A 101 10.18 -14.40 7.50
C VAL A 101 9.74 -14.75 8.92
N GLN A 102 10.39 -15.76 9.52
CA GLN A 102 10.05 -16.31 10.83
C GLN A 102 11.14 -16.05 11.88
N SER A 103 12.43 -16.16 11.50
CA SER A 103 13.57 -15.96 12.41
C SER A 103 13.61 -14.56 13.01
N THR A 104 13.77 -14.48 14.33
CA THR A 104 13.92 -13.22 15.07
C THR A 104 15.16 -12.45 14.63
N SER A 105 16.30 -13.14 14.45
CA SER A 105 17.55 -12.54 13.98
C SER A 105 17.40 -11.94 12.58
N LEU A 106 16.65 -12.60 11.69
CA LEU A 106 16.32 -12.03 10.38
C LEU A 106 15.43 -10.80 10.51
N LYS A 107 14.40 -10.82 11.36
CA LYS A 107 13.52 -9.68 11.55
C LYS A 107 14.27 -8.45 12.05
N GLU A 108 15.20 -8.62 12.99
CA GLU A 108 16.09 -7.55 13.46
C GLU A 108 16.94 -6.98 12.31
N THR A 109 17.55 -7.87 11.52
CA THR A 109 18.30 -7.48 10.32
C THR A 109 17.44 -6.70 9.33
N LEU A 110 16.21 -7.15 9.08
CA LEU A 110 15.28 -6.46 8.18
C LEU A 110 14.81 -5.11 8.74
N GLY A 111 14.75 -4.96 10.06
CA GLY A 111 14.51 -3.67 10.71
C GLY A 111 15.56 -2.63 10.34
N GLU A 112 16.82 -3.06 10.23
CA GLU A 112 17.93 -2.20 9.80
C GLU A 112 17.93 -1.98 8.27
N VAL A 113 17.74 -3.03 7.48
CA VAL A 113 17.68 -2.95 5.99
C VAL A 113 16.63 -1.94 5.53
N PHE A 114 15.50 -1.90 6.23
CA PHE A 114 14.36 -1.07 5.90
C PHE A 114 14.19 0.11 6.87
N GLU A 115 15.27 0.57 7.51
CA GLU A 115 15.21 1.79 8.31
C GLU A 115 14.61 2.95 7.49
N GLY A 116 13.71 3.71 8.14
CA GLY A 116 12.94 4.79 7.52
C GLY A 116 11.66 4.35 6.79
N TYR A 117 11.42 3.04 6.59
CA TYR A 117 10.14 2.55 6.11
C TYR A 117 9.16 2.37 7.28
N LYS A 118 7.92 2.81 7.07
CA LYS A 118 6.74 2.48 7.87
C LYS A 118 6.15 1.15 7.42
N GLY A 119 5.40 0.51 8.31
CA GLY A 119 4.67 -0.73 7.99
C GLY A 119 5.49 -2.01 8.11
N ILE A 120 6.81 -1.92 8.32
CA ILE A 120 7.57 -3.04 8.87
C ILE A 120 7.66 -2.84 10.37
N THR A 121 7.04 -3.75 11.09
CA THR A 121 7.23 -3.87 12.52
C THR A 121 7.98 -5.19 12.73
N PRO A 122 9.31 -5.16 12.90
CA PRO A 122 10.13 -6.36 13.09
C PRO A 122 9.64 -7.27 14.22
N SER A 123 8.92 -6.71 15.18
CA SER A 123 8.32 -7.46 16.29
C SER A 123 7.04 -8.23 15.91
N LEU A 124 6.54 -8.13 14.68
CA LEU A 124 5.40 -8.94 14.22
C LEU A 124 5.78 -10.41 14.13
N GLN A 125 4.82 -11.28 14.46
CA GLN A 125 5.01 -12.73 14.41
C GLN A 125 5.29 -13.24 12.99
N LYS A 126 4.75 -12.57 11.96
CA LYS A 126 4.88 -12.95 10.55
C LYS A 126 5.15 -11.71 9.70
N VAL A 127 6.22 -11.72 8.92
CA VAL A 127 6.55 -10.66 7.95
C VAL A 127 6.56 -11.26 6.56
N VAL A 128 5.69 -10.78 5.66
CA VAL A 128 5.46 -11.40 4.35
C VAL A 128 5.83 -10.44 3.24
N PHE A 129 6.74 -10.87 2.38
CA PHE A 129 7.15 -10.12 1.19
C PHE A 129 6.63 -10.84 -0.06
N ARG A 130 5.70 -10.21 -0.76
CA ARG A 130 5.16 -10.73 -2.03
C ARG A 130 6.14 -10.51 -3.17
N SER A 131 6.16 -11.46 -4.11
CA SER A 131 6.89 -11.34 -5.38
C SER A 131 6.43 -10.11 -6.17
N PRO A 132 7.33 -9.35 -6.81
CA PRO A 132 8.77 -9.61 -6.98
C PRO A 132 9.62 -8.99 -5.85
N CYS A 133 9.14 -9.00 -4.61
CA CYS A 133 9.88 -8.56 -3.43
C CYS A 133 10.46 -7.13 -3.59
N ARG A 134 9.67 -6.23 -4.20
CA ARG A 134 10.08 -4.87 -4.62
C ARG A 134 10.89 -4.08 -3.58
N PRO A 135 10.56 -4.12 -2.28
CA PRO A 135 11.35 -3.40 -1.29
C PRO A 135 12.82 -3.82 -1.25
N PHE A 136 13.11 -5.11 -1.44
CA PHE A 136 14.49 -5.61 -1.47
C PHE A 136 15.26 -5.11 -2.68
N TYR A 137 14.61 -4.91 -3.82
CA TYR A 137 15.25 -4.27 -4.98
C TYR A 137 15.74 -2.86 -4.62
N HIS A 138 14.88 -2.04 -4.00
CA HIS A 138 15.23 -0.67 -3.63
C HIS A 138 16.31 -0.60 -2.53
N ARG A 139 16.28 -1.54 -1.57
CA ARG A 139 17.24 -1.63 -0.47
C ARG A 139 18.36 -2.64 -0.69
N TRP A 140 18.61 -3.07 -1.93
CA TRP A 140 19.58 -4.14 -2.20
C TRP A 140 21.01 -3.77 -1.75
N GLY A 141 21.40 -2.51 -1.94
CA GLY A 141 22.69 -1.99 -1.49
C GLY A 141 22.84 -2.06 0.04
N ALA A 142 21.88 -1.49 0.78
CA ALA A 142 21.86 -1.55 2.24
C ALA A 142 21.85 -3.00 2.76
N PHE A 143 21.06 -3.88 2.14
CA PHE A 143 21.03 -5.29 2.51
C PHE A 143 22.38 -5.98 2.28
N THR A 144 23.05 -5.70 1.16
CA THR A 144 24.39 -6.23 0.88
C THR A 144 25.40 -5.77 1.92
N GLU A 145 25.41 -4.48 2.27
CA GLU A 145 26.33 -3.91 3.28
C GLU A 145 26.13 -4.55 4.66
N ILE A 146 24.88 -4.73 5.08
CA ILE A 146 24.53 -5.35 6.37
C ILE A 146 24.96 -6.81 6.40
N VAL A 147 24.71 -7.58 5.33
CA VAL A 147 25.15 -8.99 5.22
C VAL A 147 26.67 -9.10 5.31
N GLU A 148 27.42 -8.26 4.58
CA GLU A 148 28.88 -8.28 4.61
C GLU A 148 29.45 -7.85 5.97
N ARG A 149 28.77 -6.96 6.69
CA ARG A 149 29.12 -6.62 8.07
C ARG A 149 28.86 -7.79 9.02
N GLN A 150 27.69 -8.42 8.94
CA GLN A 150 27.36 -9.58 9.77
C GLN A 150 28.34 -10.74 9.58
N LYS A 151 28.79 -11.02 8.36
CA LYS A 151 29.82 -12.05 8.10
C LYS A 151 31.13 -11.82 8.86
N ARG A 152 31.45 -10.57 9.23
CA ARG A 152 32.64 -10.23 10.01
C ARG A 152 32.38 -10.28 11.51
N ASP A 153 31.20 -9.82 11.93
CA ASP A 153 30.94 -9.47 13.33
C ASP A 153 30.07 -10.51 14.07
N ASN A 154 29.22 -11.27 13.36
CA ASN A 154 28.27 -12.22 13.93
C ASN A 154 27.92 -13.35 12.94
N ASP A 155 28.65 -14.46 13.02
CA ASP A 155 28.52 -15.62 12.12
C ASP A 155 27.12 -16.27 12.17
N GLU A 156 26.48 -16.30 13.34
CA GLU A 156 25.14 -16.89 13.49
C GLU A 156 24.06 -16.06 12.78
N ALA A 157 24.06 -14.74 12.97
CA ALA A 157 23.15 -13.85 12.25
C ALA A 157 23.45 -13.84 10.73
N ALA A 158 24.74 -13.87 10.37
CA ALA A 158 25.17 -13.94 8.98
C ALA A 158 24.62 -15.18 8.26
N ALA A 159 24.61 -16.35 8.91
CA ALA A 159 24.10 -17.58 8.31
C ALA A 159 22.63 -17.42 7.85
N TYR A 160 21.77 -16.80 8.67
CA TYR A 160 20.39 -16.56 8.29
C TYR A 160 20.26 -15.51 7.18
N SER A 161 20.96 -14.38 7.31
CA SER A 161 20.89 -13.28 6.36
C SER A 161 21.44 -13.64 4.98
N VAL A 162 22.54 -14.40 4.93
CA VAL A 162 23.11 -14.95 3.69
C VAL A 162 22.14 -15.91 3.02
N LEU A 163 21.47 -16.78 3.79
CA LEU A 163 20.47 -17.70 3.23
C LEU A 163 19.33 -16.94 2.53
N LEU A 164 18.80 -15.88 3.16
CA LEU A 164 17.75 -15.04 2.57
C LEU A 164 18.29 -14.25 1.36
N TYR A 165 19.50 -13.69 1.48
CA TYR A 165 20.15 -12.93 0.42
C TYR A 165 20.35 -13.76 -0.85
N ASP A 166 20.90 -14.96 -0.71
CA ASP A 166 21.16 -15.87 -1.83
C ASP A 166 19.85 -16.32 -2.49
N GLU A 167 18.80 -16.54 -1.71
CA GLU A 167 17.50 -16.92 -2.25
C GLU A 167 16.84 -15.76 -3.02
N LEU A 168 16.85 -14.55 -2.46
CA LEU A 168 16.36 -13.36 -3.16
C LEU A 168 17.20 -13.04 -4.39
N LYS A 169 18.52 -13.27 -4.36
CA LYS A 169 19.40 -13.06 -5.50
C LYS A 169 19.09 -14.01 -6.65
N LYS A 170 18.70 -15.26 -6.38
CA LYS A 170 18.25 -16.19 -7.43
C LYS A 170 16.94 -15.73 -8.08
N GLU A 171 16.01 -15.19 -7.29
CA GLU A 171 14.69 -14.79 -7.78
C GLU A 171 14.72 -13.42 -8.48
N LEU A 172 15.49 -12.48 -7.96
CA LEU A 172 15.55 -11.09 -8.44
C LEU A 172 16.75 -10.82 -9.33
N GLY A 173 17.77 -11.67 -9.37
CA GLY A 173 19.05 -11.41 -10.04
C GLY A 173 18.89 -11.09 -11.53
N ASP A 174 18.09 -11.89 -12.25
CA ASP A 174 17.81 -11.67 -13.67
C ASP A 174 17.07 -10.35 -13.87
N VAL A 175 16.02 -10.11 -13.08
CA VAL A 175 15.20 -8.89 -13.14
C VAL A 175 16.02 -7.65 -12.82
N MET A 176 16.90 -7.71 -11.80
CA MET A 176 17.81 -6.62 -11.45
C MET A 176 18.79 -6.30 -12.57
N SER A 177 19.32 -7.35 -13.21
CA SER A 177 20.25 -7.21 -14.33
C SER A 177 19.55 -6.59 -15.54
N GLU A 178 18.32 -7.04 -15.83
CA GLU A 178 17.48 -6.50 -16.88
C GLU A 178 17.15 -5.02 -16.62
N ILE A 179 16.71 -4.66 -15.41
CA ILE A 179 16.45 -3.25 -15.06
C ILE A 179 17.72 -2.41 -15.22
N LYS A 180 18.88 -2.91 -14.77
CA LYS A 180 20.16 -2.20 -14.91
C LYS A 180 20.51 -1.96 -16.37
N ASP A 181 20.31 -2.95 -17.23
CA ASP A 181 20.54 -2.83 -18.68
C ASP A 181 19.62 -1.80 -19.33
N HIS A 182 18.33 -1.83 -19.01
CA HIS A 182 17.35 -0.85 -19.46
C HIS A 182 17.74 0.58 -19.05
N LEU A 183 18.05 0.77 -17.76
CA LEU A 183 18.49 2.06 -17.23
C LEU A 183 19.78 2.56 -17.90
N HIS A 184 20.72 1.65 -18.21
CA HIS A 184 21.95 1.99 -18.92
C HIS A 184 21.67 2.54 -20.33
N HIS A 185 20.67 1.98 -21.03
CA HIS A 185 20.25 2.41 -22.35
C HIS A 185 19.21 3.55 -22.35
N GLY A 186 18.80 4.06 -21.18
CA GLY A 186 17.84 5.15 -21.06
C GLY A 186 16.41 4.79 -21.48
N VAL A 187 16.08 3.50 -21.48
CA VAL A 187 14.76 2.96 -21.85
C VAL A 187 14.20 2.06 -20.75
N ILE A 188 12.92 1.71 -20.79
CA ILE A 188 12.34 0.70 -19.90
C ILE A 188 11.11 0.04 -20.52
N THR A 189 10.82 -1.21 -20.15
CA THR A 189 9.55 -1.88 -20.47
C THR A 189 8.48 -1.61 -19.42
N TYR A 190 7.22 -1.71 -19.80
CA TYR A 190 6.09 -1.44 -18.92
C TYR A 190 6.10 -2.29 -17.63
N ASN A 191 6.47 -3.58 -17.73
CA ASN A 191 6.47 -4.52 -16.60
C ASN A 191 7.54 -4.20 -15.54
N LEU A 192 8.54 -3.38 -15.87
CA LEU A 192 9.63 -2.99 -14.99
C LEU A 192 9.46 -1.58 -14.41
N LEU A 193 8.40 -0.85 -14.77
CA LEU A 193 8.17 0.53 -14.31
C LEU A 193 8.17 0.68 -12.79
N TRP A 194 7.71 -0.33 -12.05
CA TRP A 194 7.73 -0.30 -10.57
C TRP A 194 9.14 -0.03 -10.00
N ALA A 195 10.20 -0.43 -10.72
CA ALA A 195 11.58 -0.23 -10.30
C ALA A 195 12.04 1.24 -10.33
N LEU A 196 11.35 2.09 -11.09
CA LEU A 196 11.63 3.53 -11.14
C LEU A 196 11.02 4.29 -9.97
N PHE A 197 9.87 3.83 -9.49
CA PHE A 197 9.03 4.55 -8.53
C PHE A 197 9.20 4.00 -7.12
N GLU A 198 10.43 4.13 -6.62
CA GLU A 198 10.77 3.85 -5.22
C GLU A 198 9.98 4.79 -4.29
N PRO A 199 9.24 4.28 -3.30
CA PRO A 199 8.64 5.10 -2.27
C PRO A 199 9.65 6.04 -1.60
N GLY A 200 9.30 7.32 -1.46
CA GLY A 200 10.17 8.37 -0.94
C GLY A 200 11.08 9.02 -1.98
N ALA A 201 11.21 8.46 -3.19
CA ALA A 201 12.02 9.06 -4.24
C ALA A 201 11.32 10.27 -4.88
N LEU A 202 12.14 11.22 -5.34
CA LEU A 202 11.68 12.36 -6.14
C LEU A 202 11.49 11.96 -7.59
N ILE A 203 10.33 12.32 -8.14
CA ILE A 203 10.00 12.18 -9.56
C ILE A 203 9.61 13.54 -10.12
N VAL A 204 9.67 13.64 -11.44
CA VAL A 204 9.17 14.78 -12.20
C VAL A 204 8.05 14.33 -13.13
N ALA A 205 7.02 15.16 -13.26
CA ALA A 205 5.96 14.99 -14.23
C ALA A 205 5.58 16.35 -14.85
N PRO A 206 5.23 16.38 -16.15
CA PRO A 206 4.71 17.59 -16.78
C PRO A 206 3.31 17.92 -16.25
N GLU A 207 3.07 19.20 -15.99
CA GLU A 207 1.79 19.78 -15.58
C GLU A 207 1.54 21.05 -16.40
N GLY A 208 0.91 20.87 -17.56
CA GLY A 208 0.81 21.91 -18.59
C GLY A 208 2.19 22.25 -19.16
N GLU A 209 2.54 23.53 -19.19
CA GLU A 209 3.84 24.02 -19.67
C GLU A 209 4.97 23.94 -18.63
N GLN A 210 4.64 23.52 -17.40
CA GLN A 210 5.56 23.49 -16.28
C GLN A 210 5.82 22.06 -15.84
N GLU A 211 6.96 21.83 -15.19
CA GLU A 211 7.26 20.55 -14.55
C GLU A 211 7.05 20.65 -13.05
N ARG A 212 6.40 19.65 -12.46
CA ARG A 212 6.28 19.52 -11.01
C ARG A 212 7.08 18.34 -10.50
N PHE A 213 7.74 18.56 -9.36
CA PHE A 213 8.40 17.52 -8.60
C PHE A 213 7.44 16.94 -7.57
N TYR A 214 7.42 15.62 -7.47
CA TYR A 214 6.63 14.90 -6.48
C TYR A 214 7.48 13.90 -5.72
N ILE A 215 7.00 13.51 -4.54
CA ILE A 215 7.57 12.43 -3.73
C ILE A 215 6.68 11.21 -3.90
N VAL A 216 7.24 10.08 -4.33
CA VAL A 216 6.47 8.85 -4.52
C VAL A 216 5.99 8.31 -3.16
N GLU A 217 4.72 7.94 -3.05
CA GLU A 217 4.20 7.19 -1.92
C GLU A 217 4.21 5.69 -2.19
N SER A 218 3.66 5.29 -3.34
CA SER A 218 3.57 3.90 -3.77
C SER A 218 3.22 3.82 -5.26
N CYS A 219 3.40 2.64 -5.86
CA CYS A 219 2.91 2.36 -7.21
C CYS A 219 2.29 0.97 -7.30
N HIS A 220 1.23 0.83 -8.09
CA HIS A 220 0.56 -0.45 -8.33
C HIS A 220 0.05 -0.54 -9.78
N TYR A 221 0.13 -1.74 -10.35
CA TYR A 221 -0.44 -2.01 -11.66
C TYR A 221 -1.94 -2.19 -11.53
N ASN A 222 -2.68 -1.69 -12.52
CA ASN A 222 -4.12 -1.89 -12.67
C ASN A 222 -4.37 -2.68 -13.96
N PRO A 223 -4.30 -4.04 -13.92
CA PRO A 223 -4.39 -4.87 -15.12
C PRO A 223 -5.70 -4.66 -15.89
N GLY A 224 -6.82 -4.50 -15.18
CA GLY A 224 -8.12 -4.28 -15.80
C GLY A 224 -8.21 -3.00 -16.62
N ASN A 225 -7.49 -1.96 -16.22
CA ASN A 225 -7.51 -0.66 -16.89
C ASN A 225 -6.23 -0.35 -17.68
N ARG A 226 -5.28 -1.30 -17.75
CA ARG A 226 -4.04 -1.22 -18.54
C ARG A 226 -3.19 0.04 -18.26
N TYR A 227 -3.01 0.40 -16.99
CA TYR A 227 -2.07 1.44 -16.57
C TYR A 227 -1.43 1.12 -15.21
N ILE A 228 -0.25 1.71 -14.95
CA ILE A 228 0.33 1.74 -13.60
C ILE A 228 -0.06 3.07 -12.96
N THR A 229 -0.52 3.00 -11.72
CA THR A 229 -0.84 4.17 -10.91
C THR A 229 0.30 4.43 -9.93
N ILE A 230 0.77 5.67 -9.93
CA ILE A 230 1.78 6.17 -9.01
C ILE A 230 1.07 7.15 -8.10
N ILE A 231 0.99 6.83 -6.81
CA ILE A 231 0.47 7.72 -5.79
C ILE A 231 1.62 8.60 -5.32
N VAL A 232 1.42 9.91 -5.33
CA VAL A 232 2.48 10.88 -5.13
C VAL A 232 2.06 11.97 -4.14
N ASN A 233 3.03 12.52 -3.42
CA ASN A 233 2.87 13.62 -2.49
C ASN A 233 3.55 14.88 -3.02
N PHE A 234 2.96 16.05 -2.78
CA PHE A 234 3.54 17.35 -3.07
C PHE A 234 3.12 18.38 -2.02
N VAL A 235 3.88 19.46 -1.89
CA VAL A 235 3.55 20.54 -0.94
C VAL A 235 2.43 21.41 -1.50
N ASP A 236 1.43 21.68 -0.67
CA ASP A 236 0.28 22.52 -1.02
C ASP A 236 -0.18 23.35 0.20
N TRP A 237 -1.14 24.25 0.00
CA TRP A 237 -1.65 25.22 0.98
C TRP A 237 -3.19 25.15 1.09
N ASP A 238 -3.72 24.93 2.30
CA ASP A 238 -5.16 24.76 2.53
C ASP A 238 -5.91 26.05 2.91
N GLY A 239 -5.24 27.20 2.78
CA GLY A 239 -5.72 28.49 3.26
C GLY A 239 -5.21 28.86 4.65
N LYS A 240 -4.70 27.90 5.43
CA LYS A 240 -4.26 28.10 6.82
C LYS A 240 -2.83 27.65 7.08
N GLY A 241 -2.42 26.55 6.45
CA GLY A 241 -1.14 25.90 6.67
C GLY A 241 -0.64 25.17 5.43
N PHE A 242 0.67 24.94 5.39
CA PHE A 242 1.28 24.05 4.40
C PHE A 242 1.24 22.60 4.86
N GLY A 243 1.15 21.70 3.91
CA GLY A 243 1.22 20.27 4.13
C GLY A 243 1.35 19.49 2.84
N TYR A 244 1.46 18.16 2.95
CA TYR A 244 1.50 17.29 1.79
C TYR A 244 0.07 16.97 1.32
N ALA A 245 -0.21 17.34 0.07
CA ALA A 245 -1.35 16.86 -0.68
C ALA A 245 -0.96 15.61 -1.49
N LYS A 246 -1.95 14.77 -1.77
CA LYS A 246 -1.80 13.59 -2.64
C LYS A 246 -2.30 13.87 -4.05
N SER A 247 -1.60 13.33 -5.02
CA SER A 247 -2.04 13.23 -6.42
C SER A 247 -1.80 11.82 -6.94
N ILE A 248 -2.30 11.58 -8.16
CA ILE A 248 -2.11 10.34 -8.90
C ILE A 248 -1.51 10.69 -10.25
N VAL A 249 -0.45 9.99 -10.61
CA VAL A 249 0.08 9.98 -11.99
C VAL A 249 -0.10 8.59 -12.56
N ASN A 250 -0.71 8.49 -13.74
CA ASN A 250 -0.91 7.24 -14.43
C ASN A 250 0.02 7.15 -15.64
N ILE A 251 0.67 6.00 -15.82
CA ILE A 251 1.41 5.68 -17.04
C ILE A 251 0.64 4.57 -17.77
N PRO A 252 0.08 4.84 -18.96
CA PRO A 252 -0.61 3.83 -19.78
C PRO A 252 0.31 2.66 -20.13
N GLN A 253 -0.27 1.49 -20.33
CA GLN A 253 0.45 0.34 -20.86
C GLN A 253 0.93 0.62 -22.29
N TYR A 254 2.17 0.23 -22.56
CA TYR A 254 2.79 0.29 -23.88
C TYR A 254 3.53 -1.03 -24.14
N ASP A 255 3.75 -1.31 -25.42
CA ASP A 255 4.47 -2.48 -25.89
C ASP A 255 5.93 -2.13 -26.17
N GLY A 256 6.83 -3.09 -25.95
CA GLY A 256 8.27 -2.88 -26.13
C GLY A 256 8.88 -1.95 -25.08
N THR A 257 9.89 -1.19 -25.49
CA THR A 257 10.61 -0.26 -24.63
C THR A 257 10.22 1.19 -24.93
N GLN A 258 10.21 2.02 -23.89
CA GLN A 258 9.98 3.46 -24.00
C GLN A 258 11.13 4.23 -23.36
N SER A 259 11.48 5.39 -23.93
CA SER A 259 12.50 6.27 -23.34
C SER A 259 12.03 6.82 -21.98
N LEU A 260 12.93 6.80 -20.99
CA LEU A 260 12.62 7.22 -19.62
C LEU A 260 12.08 8.65 -19.55
N THR A 261 12.61 9.58 -20.34
CA THR A 261 12.20 10.99 -20.34
C THR A 261 10.90 11.25 -21.10
N SER A 262 10.40 10.27 -21.87
CA SER A 262 9.12 10.35 -22.58
C SER A 262 7.93 9.82 -21.76
N LEU A 263 8.19 9.25 -20.58
CA LEU A 263 7.15 8.77 -19.68
C LEU A 263 6.39 9.95 -19.05
N SER A 264 5.11 9.72 -18.72
CA SER A 264 4.28 10.73 -18.02
C SER A 264 4.80 11.10 -16.64
N ALA A 265 5.69 10.28 -16.07
CA ALA A 265 6.53 10.64 -14.94
C ALA A 265 7.80 9.78 -14.94
N TYR A 266 8.90 10.33 -14.43
CA TYR A 266 10.16 9.61 -14.30
C TYR A 266 11.00 10.13 -13.13
N PRO A 267 11.98 9.35 -12.63
CA PRO A 267 12.84 9.78 -11.52
C PRO A 267 13.55 11.10 -11.81
N ALA A 268 13.49 12.05 -10.88
CA ALA A 268 14.08 13.38 -11.04
C ALA A 268 15.59 13.35 -11.34
N ARG A 269 16.30 12.33 -10.84
CA ARG A 269 17.74 12.10 -11.11
C ARG A 269 18.07 11.83 -12.57
N LEU A 270 17.07 11.49 -13.39
CA LEU A 270 17.22 11.21 -14.81
C LEU A 270 16.83 12.40 -15.69
N HIS A 271 16.48 13.54 -15.07
CA HIS A 271 16.11 14.75 -15.78
C HIS A 271 17.33 15.34 -16.52
N PRO A 272 17.27 15.57 -17.85
CA PRO A 272 18.42 16.02 -18.64
C PRO A 272 19.06 17.32 -18.14
N ALA A 273 18.24 18.24 -17.62
CA ALA A 273 18.66 19.50 -17.01
C ALA A 273 18.26 19.56 -15.51
N GLN A 274 18.60 18.52 -14.74
CA GLN A 274 18.13 18.31 -13.36
C GLN A 274 18.29 19.55 -12.46
N ASP A 275 19.48 20.17 -12.45
CA ASP A 275 19.77 21.31 -11.58
C ASP A 275 18.96 22.55 -11.96
N GLU A 276 18.77 22.79 -13.26
CA GLU A 276 17.96 23.91 -13.76
C GLU A 276 16.48 23.70 -13.44
N ALA A 277 15.95 22.51 -13.72
CA ALA A 277 14.55 22.17 -13.42
C ALA A 277 14.27 22.28 -11.91
N ARG A 278 15.21 21.82 -11.07
CA ARG A 278 15.13 21.96 -9.62
C ARG A 278 15.16 23.43 -9.19
N ALA A 279 16.06 24.24 -9.74
CA ALA A 279 16.14 25.66 -9.43
C ALA A 279 14.86 26.41 -9.82
N LYS A 280 14.30 26.13 -11.00
CA LYS A 280 13.01 26.67 -11.45
C LYS A 280 11.87 26.28 -10.50
N ALA A 281 11.79 25.00 -10.12
CA ALA A 281 10.77 24.52 -9.19
C ALA A 281 10.88 25.18 -7.81
N ILE A 282 12.10 25.37 -7.28
CA ILE A 282 12.34 26.06 -6.01
C ILE A 282 11.92 27.54 -6.10
N ASN A 283 12.30 28.24 -7.16
CA ASN A 283 11.94 29.64 -7.34
C ASN A 283 10.43 29.81 -7.44
N ARG A 284 9.75 28.94 -8.19
CA ARG A 284 8.29 28.91 -8.25
C ARG A 284 7.65 28.60 -6.90
N GLY A 285 8.23 27.67 -6.13
CA GLY A 285 7.78 27.38 -4.77
C GLY A 285 7.89 28.56 -3.81
N ARG A 286 8.95 29.38 -3.93
CA ARG A 286 9.10 30.62 -3.15
C ARG A 286 8.04 31.66 -3.51
N GLU A 287 7.73 31.81 -4.78
CA GLU A 287 6.68 32.73 -5.21
C GLU A 287 5.29 32.23 -4.78
N PHE A 288 5.02 30.93 -4.89
CA PHE A 288 3.82 30.31 -4.33
C PHE A 288 3.68 30.62 -2.84
N GLN A 289 4.74 30.45 -2.06
CA GLN A 289 4.75 30.80 -0.63
C GLN A 289 4.47 32.28 -0.40
N ARG A 290 5.00 33.17 -1.25
CA ARG A 290 4.77 34.62 -1.15
C ARG A 290 3.32 35.02 -1.42
N LEU A 291 2.60 34.22 -2.20
CA LEU A 291 1.18 34.42 -2.52
C LEU A 291 0.24 33.88 -1.45
N CYS A 292 0.73 33.06 -0.51
CA CYS A 292 -0.08 32.56 0.60
C CYS A 292 -0.54 33.69 1.53
N GLY A 293 -1.76 33.58 2.04
CA GLY A 293 -2.41 34.61 2.85
C GLY A 293 -3.35 35.50 2.03
N PHE A 294 -3.48 36.76 2.45
CA PHE A 294 -4.30 37.76 1.78
C PHE A 294 -3.41 38.72 0.99
N GLN A 295 -3.53 38.73 -0.33
CA GLN A 295 -2.72 39.58 -1.22
C GLN A 295 -3.62 40.40 -2.14
N TYR A 296 -3.30 41.69 -2.30
CA TYR A 296 -3.88 42.56 -3.31
C TYR A 296 -2.87 42.76 -4.44
N LYS A 297 -3.21 42.31 -5.65
CA LYS A 297 -2.30 42.35 -6.81
C LYS A 297 -3.01 42.83 -8.07
N ALA A 298 -2.24 43.13 -9.11
CA ALA A 298 -2.75 43.21 -10.47
C ALA A 298 -2.31 41.95 -11.24
N TYR A 299 -3.18 41.44 -12.11
CA TYR A 299 -2.90 40.29 -12.96
C TYR A 299 -3.45 40.54 -14.35
N SER A 300 -2.66 40.16 -15.34
CA SER A 300 -3.00 40.24 -16.76
C SER A 300 -2.60 38.91 -17.41
N GLY A 301 -3.58 38.12 -17.84
CA GLY A 301 -3.36 36.79 -18.40
C GLY A 301 -4.53 35.83 -18.26
N SER A 302 -4.30 34.58 -18.63
CA SER A 302 -5.29 33.50 -18.56
C SER A 302 -5.54 33.04 -17.13
N VAL A 303 -6.81 32.88 -16.79
CA VAL A 303 -7.25 32.19 -15.56
C VAL A 303 -8.23 31.09 -15.91
N TRP A 304 -8.12 29.97 -15.18
CA TRP A 304 -9.09 28.89 -15.22
C TRP A 304 -10.18 29.13 -14.18
N THR A 305 -11.44 28.99 -14.57
CA THR A 305 -12.58 29.13 -13.67
C THR A 305 -13.51 27.93 -13.81
N ARG A 306 -13.92 27.36 -12.68
CA ARG A 306 -14.88 26.25 -12.65
C ARG A 306 -16.30 26.79 -12.57
N ILE A 307 -17.10 26.58 -13.61
CA ILE A 307 -18.52 26.99 -13.67
C ILE A 307 -19.37 25.78 -13.98
N GLY A 308 -20.26 25.40 -13.06
CA GLY A 308 -21.13 24.22 -13.23
C GLY A 308 -20.34 22.91 -13.39
N GLY A 309 -19.19 22.79 -12.71
CA GLY A 309 -18.34 21.61 -12.73
C GLY A 309 -17.38 21.51 -13.91
N ARG A 310 -17.42 22.45 -14.88
CA ARG A 310 -16.51 22.50 -16.03
C ARG A 310 -15.51 23.63 -15.88
N ASP A 311 -14.27 23.37 -16.30
CA ASP A 311 -13.21 24.36 -16.31
C ASP A 311 -13.23 25.16 -17.62
N PHE A 312 -13.14 26.49 -17.49
CA PHE A 312 -13.10 27.43 -18.60
C PHE A 312 -11.89 28.34 -18.46
N GLU A 313 -11.13 28.49 -19.55
CA GLU A 313 -10.08 29.48 -19.63
C GLU A 313 -10.67 30.83 -20.04
N ARG A 314 -10.24 31.90 -19.37
CA ARG A 314 -10.54 33.28 -19.78
C ARG A 314 -9.36 34.19 -19.50
N ASN A 315 -9.14 35.17 -20.37
CA ASN A 315 -8.19 36.24 -20.10
C ASN A 315 -8.82 37.30 -19.19
N ILE A 316 -8.08 37.72 -18.16
CA ILE A 316 -8.42 38.86 -17.32
C ILE A 316 -7.28 39.87 -17.35
N ASP A 317 -7.62 41.15 -17.23
CA ASP A 317 -6.65 42.23 -17.06
C ASP A 317 -7.20 43.18 -15.99
N GLY A 318 -6.61 43.15 -14.80
CA GLY A 318 -7.11 43.97 -13.70
C GLY A 318 -6.60 43.59 -12.31
N ARG A 319 -7.29 44.12 -11.30
CA ARG A 319 -6.94 43.95 -9.88
C ARG A 319 -7.55 42.64 -9.37
N VAL A 320 -6.75 41.87 -8.67
CA VAL A 320 -7.10 40.56 -8.12
C VAL A 320 -6.80 40.51 -6.62
N ILE A 321 -7.63 39.74 -5.90
CA ILE A 321 -7.37 39.38 -4.51
C ILE A 321 -7.02 37.90 -4.49
N VAL A 322 -5.87 37.57 -3.94
CA VAL A 322 -5.49 36.18 -3.65
C VAL A 322 -5.80 35.96 -2.17
N ASP A 323 -6.85 35.19 -1.89
CA ASP A 323 -7.26 34.80 -0.54
C ASP A 323 -7.80 33.36 -0.56
N ALA A 324 -6.88 32.41 -0.38
CA ALA A 324 -7.22 31.00 -0.33
C ALA A 324 -8.11 30.65 0.87
N LEU A 325 -7.97 31.35 2.01
CA LEU A 325 -8.74 31.05 3.21
C LEU A 325 -10.22 31.34 2.99
N SER A 326 -10.53 32.54 2.49
CA SER A 326 -11.90 32.94 2.16
C SER A 326 -12.47 32.08 1.04
N TYR A 327 -11.67 31.77 0.01
CA TYR A 327 -12.08 30.88 -1.07
C TYR A 327 -12.51 29.51 -0.56
N PHE A 328 -11.70 28.86 0.27
CA PHE A 328 -12.02 27.54 0.81
C PHE A 328 -13.10 27.57 1.90
N ASN A 329 -13.34 28.69 2.55
CA ASN A 329 -14.49 28.85 3.44
C ASN A 329 -15.80 28.90 2.64
N ALA A 330 -15.80 29.56 1.48
CA ALA A 330 -16.93 29.57 0.56
C ALA A 330 -17.09 28.24 -0.20
N ASN A 331 -15.98 27.55 -0.46
CA ASN A 331 -15.93 26.26 -1.18
C ASN A 331 -15.24 25.15 -0.36
N PRO A 332 -15.85 24.66 0.75
CA PRO A 332 -15.20 23.71 1.65
C PRO A 332 -14.79 22.38 0.99
N HIS A 333 -15.52 21.96 -0.05
CA HIS A 333 -15.26 20.72 -0.77
C HIS A 333 -14.01 20.78 -1.66
N GLU A 334 -13.53 21.97 -1.99
CA GLU A 334 -12.30 22.18 -2.76
C GLU A 334 -11.07 22.32 -1.88
N ARG A 335 -11.24 22.49 -0.55
CA ARG A 335 -10.11 22.60 0.37
C ARG A 335 -9.26 21.32 0.30
N PRO A 336 -7.96 21.43 0.04
CA PRO A 336 -7.11 20.25 0.00
C PRO A 336 -6.99 19.64 1.40
N SER A 337 -7.05 18.31 1.47
CA SER A 337 -6.69 17.56 2.66
C SER A 337 -5.19 17.40 2.68
N LEU A 338 -4.54 17.98 3.71
CA LEU A 338 -3.09 18.00 3.84
C LEU A 338 -2.65 17.17 5.04
N SER A 339 -1.57 16.40 4.88
CA SER A 339 -0.82 15.85 6.02
C SER A 339 0.31 16.79 6.42
N GLY A 340 0.81 16.69 7.65
CA GLY A 340 1.87 17.58 8.14
C GLY A 340 3.18 17.45 7.32
N LEU A 341 4.01 18.48 7.32
CA LEU A 341 5.31 18.47 6.61
C LEU A 341 6.43 17.67 7.30
N GLY A 342 6.08 16.66 8.12
CA GLY A 342 7.06 15.82 8.81
C GLY A 342 7.65 14.75 7.89
N SER A 343 8.89 14.32 8.18
CA SER A 343 9.50 13.14 7.54
C SER A 343 8.60 11.91 7.67
N ASP A 344 7.94 11.78 8.82
CA ASP A 344 6.98 10.71 9.08
C ASP A 344 5.81 10.71 8.10
N SER A 345 5.35 11.87 7.65
CA SER A 345 4.16 11.98 6.82
C SER A 345 4.36 11.42 5.41
N ILE A 346 5.61 11.40 4.93
CA ILE A 346 6.02 10.88 3.62
C ILE A 346 6.88 9.62 3.71
N ALA A 347 7.08 9.08 4.91
CA ALA A 347 7.90 7.89 5.09
C ALA A 347 7.31 6.73 4.27
N PRO A 348 8.16 6.05 3.46
CA PRO A 348 7.78 4.88 2.66
C PRO A 348 6.96 3.87 3.45
N LYS A 349 5.94 3.25 2.85
CA LYS A 349 5.19 2.18 3.51
C LYS A 349 5.45 0.85 2.81
N ILE A 350 5.73 -0.19 3.59
CA ILE A 350 5.67 -1.58 3.10
C ILE A 350 4.28 -2.13 3.41
N ASP A 351 3.60 -2.60 2.37
CA ASP A 351 2.38 -3.37 2.53
C ASP A 351 2.73 -4.84 2.75
N LEU A 352 2.43 -5.36 3.94
CA LEU A 352 2.63 -6.75 4.35
C LEU A 352 1.32 -7.56 4.35
N ASN A 353 0.20 -6.99 3.89
CA ASN A 353 -1.10 -7.65 3.98
C ASN A 353 -1.15 -8.94 3.14
N GLU A 354 -1.63 -10.02 3.76
CA GLU A 354 -1.68 -11.35 3.13
C GLU A 354 -2.82 -11.52 2.12
N ASP A 355 -3.83 -10.62 2.03
CA ASP A 355 -4.98 -10.81 1.12
C ASP A 355 -5.58 -9.53 0.50
N HIS A 356 -5.73 -9.59 -0.83
CA HIS A 356 -7.00 -9.28 -1.47
C HIS A 356 -7.38 -10.55 -2.24
N HIS A 357 -8.50 -11.17 -1.90
CA HIS A 357 -9.20 -12.08 -2.81
C HIS A 357 -9.44 -11.32 -4.13
N PHE A 358 -8.54 -11.47 -5.10
CA PHE A 358 -8.90 -11.29 -6.49
C PHE A 358 -9.66 -12.55 -6.88
N GLU A 359 -10.99 -12.46 -6.94
CA GLU A 359 -11.74 -13.42 -7.74
C GLU A 359 -11.09 -13.45 -9.13
N ASN A 360 -10.52 -14.61 -9.47
CA ASN A 360 -9.91 -14.90 -10.74
C ASN A 360 -10.93 -14.69 -11.86
N ILE A 361 -10.90 -13.55 -12.54
CA ILE A 361 -11.48 -13.42 -13.88
C ILE A 361 -10.37 -13.75 -14.88
N TRP A 362 -10.02 -15.04 -14.93
CA TRP A 362 -9.38 -15.65 -16.10
C TRP A 362 -10.14 -16.94 -16.41
N GLY A 363 -11.27 -16.77 -17.11
CA GLY A 363 -12.00 -17.83 -17.79
C GLY A 363 -12.23 -17.38 -19.23
N ALA A 364 -11.46 -17.94 -20.16
CA ALA A 364 -11.67 -17.72 -21.58
C ALA A 364 -12.96 -18.44 -22.04
N GLY A 365 -13.76 -17.75 -22.86
CA GLY A 365 -14.59 -18.38 -23.89
C GLY A 365 -16.07 -18.52 -23.60
N THR A 366 -16.88 -17.57 -24.07
CA THR A 366 -17.81 -17.82 -25.19
C THR A 366 -18.39 -16.50 -25.66
N ALA A 367 -18.20 -16.23 -26.96
CA ALA A 367 -18.89 -15.15 -27.64
C ALA A 367 -20.41 -15.39 -27.56
N ARG A 368 -21.14 -14.37 -27.10
CA ARG A 368 -22.49 -14.14 -27.57
C ARG A 368 -22.71 -12.65 -27.76
N THR A 369 -22.65 -12.25 -29.01
CA THR A 369 -23.09 -10.96 -29.53
C THR A 369 -24.51 -10.69 -29.05
N GLN A 370 -24.69 -9.69 -28.20
CA GLN A 370 -25.91 -8.90 -28.14
C GLN A 370 -25.51 -7.45 -28.38
N MET A 371 -25.82 -6.98 -29.57
CA MET A 371 -25.81 -5.57 -29.91
C MET A 371 -26.73 -4.84 -28.95
N TYR A 372 -26.15 -3.96 -28.14
CA TYR A 372 -26.85 -2.81 -27.59
C TYR A 372 -26.03 -1.58 -27.97
N GLU A 373 -26.51 -0.89 -29.00
CA GLU A 373 -26.14 0.49 -29.28
C GLU A 373 -26.54 1.33 -28.06
N GLY A 374 -25.56 1.70 -27.25
CA GLY A 374 -25.75 2.52 -26.06
C GLY A 374 -24.46 3.25 -25.75
N ARG A 375 -24.46 4.57 -26.04
CA ARG A 375 -23.44 5.58 -25.72
C ARG A 375 -22.46 5.16 -24.62
N ILE A 376 -21.17 5.14 -24.97
CA ILE A 376 -20.05 5.26 -24.04
C ILE A 376 -20.32 6.51 -23.17
N PRO A 377 -20.47 6.40 -21.85
CA PRO A 377 -20.35 7.58 -21.01
C PRO A 377 -18.87 7.92 -20.91
N GLU A 378 -18.42 8.88 -21.72
CA GLU A 378 -17.25 9.68 -21.38
C GLU A 378 -17.53 10.34 -20.02
N ARG A 379 -16.89 9.83 -18.96
CA ARG A 379 -16.82 10.52 -17.67
C ARG A 379 -15.41 10.41 -17.09
N ASP A 380 -14.69 11.48 -17.39
CA ASP A 380 -14.08 12.40 -16.45
C ASP A 380 -12.84 11.91 -15.66
N PRO A 381 -11.64 12.10 -16.22
CA PRO A 381 -10.37 12.01 -15.49
C PRO A 381 -10.15 13.17 -14.50
N GLU A 382 -11.03 14.17 -14.42
CA GLU A 382 -10.80 15.35 -13.59
C GLU A 382 -11.18 15.12 -12.12
N ARG A 383 -10.31 14.39 -11.44
CA ARG A 383 -9.99 14.72 -10.05
C ARG A 383 -8.53 15.15 -9.90
N ILE A 384 -8.02 15.81 -10.93
CA ILE A 384 -6.76 16.55 -10.88
C ILE A 384 -7.10 17.92 -10.29
N ARG A 385 -6.66 18.16 -9.06
CA ARG A 385 -6.79 19.46 -8.41
C ARG A 385 -5.88 20.45 -9.12
N HIS A 386 -6.42 21.17 -10.09
CA HIS A 386 -5.74 22.32 -10.68
C HIS A 386 -6.02 23.57 -9.85
N ILE A 387 -5.14 23.84 -8.88
CA ILE A 387 -4.89 25.23 -8.48
C ILE A 387 -3.67 25.67 -9.29
N ASN A 388 -3.92 26.07 -10.53
CA ASN A 388 -2.88 26.50 -11.44
C ASN A 388 -2.67 28.00 -11.30
N VAL A 389 -1.66 28.40 -10.51
CA VAL A 389 -1.06 29.74 -10.67
C VAL A 389 0.02 29.59 -11.74
N GLN A 390 -0.39 29.60 -13.01
CA GLN A 390 0.55 29.69 -14.12
C GLN A 390 0.88 31.17 -14.37
N ASN A 391 2.18 31.41 -14.58
CA ASN A 391 2.84 32.69 -14.85
C ASN A 391 2.90 33.66 -13.67
N ALA A 392 3.89 33.45 -12.80
CA ALA A 392 4.41 34.48 -11.91
C ALA A 392 5.60 35.26 -12.53
N GLU A 393 5.68 35.33 -13.87
CA GLU A 393 6.73 36.08 -14.56
C GLU A 393 6.32 37.53 -14.91
N SER A 394 5.09 37.97 -14.60
CA SER A 394 4.60 39.33 -14.87
C SER A 394 4.00 40.07 -13.66
N LEU A 395 4.38 39.69 -12.43
CA LEU A 395 3.92 40.39 -11.23
C LEU A 395 4.74 41.67 -10.99
N VAL A 396 4.22 42.80 -11.42
CA VAL A 396 4.77 44.12 -11.06
C VAL A 396 4.34 44.43 -9.62
N GLU A 397 5.31 44.52 -8.70
CA GLU A 397 5.06 45.06 -7.36
C GLU A 397 4.70 46.54 -7.47
N MET A 398 3.47 46.91 -7.10
CA MET A 398 3.16 48.30 -6.78
C MET A 398 3.83 48.63 -5.43
N LYS A 399 4.96 49.35 -5.50
CA LYS A 399 5.43 50.15 -4.36
C LYS A 399 4.55 51.40 -4.29
N ASP A 400 4.14 51.69 -3.06
CA ASP A 400 3.49 52.92 -2.60
C ASP A 400 2.01 53.11 -2.99
N ALA A 401 1.12 52.74 -2.06
CA ALA A 401 -0.18 53.35 -1.91
C ALA A 401 -0.40 53.70 -0.43
N GLU A 402 -0.49 54.99 -0.14
CA GLU A 402 -0.75 55.55 1.20
C GLU A 402 -2.04 54.99 1.84
N PRO A 403 -2.10 54.91 3.18
CA PRO A 403 -3.30 54.45 3.86
C PRO A 403 -4.42 55.48 3.73
N CYS A 404 -5.55 55.05 3.15
CA CYS A 404 -6.79 55.83 3.15
C CYS A 404 -7.36 55.86 4.58
N LYS A 405 -7.70 57.07 5.05
CA LYS A 405 -8.25 57.38 6.38
C LYS A 405 -9.60 56.74 6.65
#